data_AF-A0A0C3GVB0-F1
#
_entry.id   AF-A0A0C3GVB0-F1
#
_cell.length_a   1.000
_cell.length_b   1.000
_cell.length_c   1.000
_cell.angle_alpha   90.00
_cell.angle_beta   90.00
_cell.angle_gamma   90.00
#
_symmetry.space_group_name_H-M   'P 1'
#
loop_
_entity.id
_entity.type
_entity.pdbx_description
1 polymer ?
#
loop_
_entity_poly.entity_id
_entity_poly.type
_entity_poly.pdbx_seq_one_letter_code
_entity_poly.pdbx_strand_id
1 'polypeptide(L)'
;MPSRVKRSTPFGTACFVGLHAADIYLQYYLTKQGGAAKLLSLIGLQTVPIAKTAYADILVCLAGLGSLKQIFWVIGISENEMPTGQAVEISIANTVFASINAFLASWAMSSLATSTGLLLSDASVTQELSKNPILAAAVAVYVLGIVIETVSELQRKTFKADAKNKGKPYAGGLFGVARHVNYGGHALWQGANAMAAGGLASAIAVFSFFTYAFISNSIPVLDKYCSESHFFGVPLIVAAS
;
A
#
# COMPACT_ATOMS: atom_id res chain seq x y z
N MET A 1 -2.25 13.53 5.96
CA MET A 1 -1.46 12.86 7.01
C MET A 1 -2.37 12.58 8.19
N PRO A 2 -2.35 11.38 8.82
CA PRO A 2 -3.23 11.06 9.94
C PRO A 2 -3.05 12.01 11.12
N SER A 3 -4.13 12.34 11.82
CA SER A 3 -4.08 13.10 13.06
C SER A 3 -3.21 12.39 14.12
N ARG A 4 -2.75 13.16 15.11
CA ARG A 4 -2.00 12.66 16.27
C ARG A 4 -2.74 12.81 17.59
N VAL A 5 -3.97 13.31 17.51
CA VAL A 5 -4.83 13.41 18.66
C VAL A 5 -5.37 12.01 18.94
N LYS A 6 -5.08 11.47 20.13
CA LYS A 6 -5.69 10.22 20.59
C LYS A 6 -7.17 10.48 20.88
N ARG A 7 -8.04 10.17 19.92
CA ARG A 7 -9.49 10.34 20.03
C ARG A 7 -10.19 9.36 19.10
N SER A 8 -11.34 8.85 19.52
CA SER A 8 -12.20 8.04 18.67
C SER A 8 -13.02 8.92 17.71
N THR A 9 -13.04 8.55 16.44
CA THR A 9 -13.84 9.19 15.39
C THR A 9 -14.63 8.12 14.60
N PRO A 10 -15.73 7.59 15.17
CA PRO A 10 -16.45 6.45 14.59
C PRO A 10 -16.90 6.69 13.15
N PHE A 11 -17.34 7.91 12.83
CA PHE A 11 -17.80 8.25 11.48
C PHE A 11 -16.67 8.24 10.45
N GLY A 12 -15.51 8.82 10.77
CA GLY A 12 -14.36 8.81 9.87
C GLY A 12 -13.74 7.41 9.72
N THR A 13 -13.72 6.62 10.80
CA THR A 13 -13.34 5.20 10.75
C THR A 13 -14.30 4.39 9.88
N ALA A 14 -15.62 4.56 10.04
CA ALA A 14 -16.62 3.88 9.22
C ALA A 14 -16.50 4.28 7.74
N CYS A 15 -16.27 5.57 7.46
CA CYS A 15 -16.03 6.07 6.11
C CYS A 15 -14.79 5.41 5.49
N PHE A 16 -13.67 5.39 6.21
CA PHE A 16 -12.44 4.72 5.77
C PHE A 16 -12.66 3.24 5.44
N VAL A 17 -13.32 2.50 6.35
CA VAL A 17 -13.61 1.08 6.16
C VAL A 17 -14.52 0.85 4.96
N GLY A 18 -15.58 1.66 4.83
CA GLY A 18 -16.53 1.56 3.71
C GLY A 18 -15.86 1.82 2.35
N LEU A 19 -15.00 2.84 2.27
CA LEU A 19 -14.29 3.17 1.03
C LEU A 19 -13.29 2.08 0.64
N HIS A 20 -12.52 1.53 1.60
CA HIS A 20 -11.61 0.42 1.30
C HIS A 20 -12.35 -0.88 0.96
N ALA A 21 -13.51 -1.14 1.55
CA ALA A 21 -14.36 -2.28 1.16
C ALA A 21 -14.92 -2.11 -0.26
N ALA A 22 -15.36 -0.90 -0.62
CA ALA A 22 -15.82 -0.58 -1.96
C ALA A 22 -14.69 -0.69 -2.99
N ASP A 23 -13.46 -0.28 -2.63
CA ASP A 23 -12.29 -0.40 -3.48
C ASP A 23 -12.01 -1.85 -3.88
N ILE A 24 -12.15 -2.83 -2.97
CA ILE A 24 -11.99 -4.26 -3.30
C ILE A 24 -12.92 -4.67 -4.45
N TYR A 25 -14.18 -4.23 -4.41
CA TYR A 25 -15.14 -4.50 -5.47
C TYR A 25 -14.76 -3.80 -6.78
N LEU A 26 -14.34 -2.54 -6.71
CA LEU A 26 -13.90 -1.78 -7.87
C LEU A 26 -12.68 -2.42 -8.54
N GLN A 27 -11.68 -2.85 -7.77
CA GLN A 27 -10.48 -3.50 -8.32
C GLN A 27 -10.81 -4.86 -8.93
N TYR A 28 -11.76 -5.60 -8.36
CA TYR A 28 -12.31 -6.80 -8.99
C TYR A 28 -12.98 -6.49 -10.33
N TYR A 29 -13.84 -5.46 -10.40
CA TYR A 29 -14.49 -5.04 -11.64
C TYR A 29 -13.48 -4.63 -12.72
N LEU A 30 -12.54 -3.74 -12.37
CA LEU A 30 -11.54 -3.24 -13.31
C LEU A 30 -10.68 -4.37 -13.87
N THR A 31 -10.24 -5.30 -13.01
CA THR A 31 -9.26 -6.32 -13.39
C THR A 31 -9.90 -7.62 -13.88
N LYS A 32 -10.85 -8.18 -13.15
CA LYS A 32 -11.46 -9.51 -13.42
C LYS A 32 -12.72 -9.46 -14.27
N GLN A 33 -13.43 -8.32 -14.33
CA GLN A 33 -14.59 -8.15 -15.23
C GLN A 33 -14.24 -7.40 -16.53
N GLY A 34 -12.97 -7.06 -16.74
CA GLY A 34 -12.52 -6.35 -17.94
C GLY A 34 -12.90 -4.87 -17.97
N GLY A 35 -13.28 -4.28 -16.83
CA GLY A 35 -13.61 -2.86 -16.74
C GLY A 35 -12.45 -1.95 -17.20
N ALA A 36 -11.22 -2.29 -16.83
CA ALA A 36 -10.03 -1.55 -17.25
C ALA A 36 -9.84 -1.58 -18.77
N ALA A 37 -9.89 -2.78 -19.37
CA ALA A 37 -9.82 -2.96 -20.82
C ALA A 37 -10.92 -2.19 -21.56
N LYS A 38 -12.17 -2.26 -21.05
CA LYS A 38 -13.30 -1.50 -21.62
C LYS A 38 -13.07 0.01 -21.58
N LEU A 39 -12.58 0.55 -20.48
CA LEU A 39 -12.33 1.99 -20.36
C LEU A 39 -11.15 2.45 -21.24
N LEU A 40 -10.11 1.63 -21.36
CA LEU A 40 -8.98 1.91 -22.26
C LEU A 40 -9.40 1.86 -23.75
N SER A 41 -10.29 0.95 -24.13
CA SER A 41 -10.80 0.89 -25.50
C SER A 41 -11.67 2.10 -25.88
N LEU A 42 -12.35 2.73 -24.91
CA LEU A 42 -13.09 3.98 -25.14
C LEU A 42 -12.18 5.15 -25.55
N ILE A 43 -10.91 5.14 -25.15
CA ILE A 43 -9.92 6.15 -25.53
C ILE A 43 -9.03 5.69 -26.70
N GLY A 44 -9.44 4.65 -27.43
CA GLY A 44 -8.77 4.16 -28.64
C GLY A 44 -7.55 3.27 -28.39
N LEU A 45 -7.29 2.86 -27.15
CA LEU A 45 -6.21 1.92 -26.85
C LEU A 45 -6.68 0.48 -27.10
N GLN A 46 -5.90 -0.27 -27.88
CA GLN A 46 -6.16 -1.70 -28.05
C GLN A 46 -5.82 -2.44 -26.76
N THR A 47 -6.80 -3.18 -26.24
CA THR A 47 -6.60 -3.96 -25.02
C THR A 47 -7.10 -5.39 -25.14
N VAL A 48 -6.32 -6.31 -24.60
CA VAL A 48 -6.67 -7.70 -24.34
C VAL A 48 -7.14 -7.81 -22.89
N PRO A 49 -8.37 -8.26 -22.63
CA PRO A 49 -8.85 -8.45 -21.26
C PRO A 49 -8.04 -9.53 -20.53
N ILE A 50 -7.39 -9.17 -19.42
CA ILE A 50 -6.70 -10.13 -18.54
C ILE A 50 -7.66 -10.88 -17.60
N ALA A 51 -8.95 -10.56 -17.68
CA ALA A 51 -10.05 -10.93 -16.77
C ALA A 51 -10.06 -12.38 -16.27
N LYS A 52 -9.70 -13.34 -17.11
CA LYS A 52 -9.77 -14.79 -16.79
C LYS A 52 -8.42 -15.42 -16.44
N THR A 53 -7.36 -14.63 -16.39
CA THR A 53 -6.00 -15.13 -16.12
C THR A 53 -5.70 -15.23 -14.64
N ALA A 54 -4.81 -16.15 -14.27
CA ALA A 54 -4.23 -16.19 -12.93
C ALA A 54 -3.42 -14.93 -12.59
N TYR A 55 -2.88 -14.23 -13.59
CA TYR A 55 -2.26 -12.92 -13.39
C TYR A 55 -3.26 -11.89 -12.84
N ALA A 56 -4.47 -11.82 -13.40
CA ALA A 56 -5.52 -10.96 -12.87
C ALA A 56 -5.97 -11.36 -11.46
N ASP A 57 -5.99 -12.66 -11.15
CA ASP A 57 -6.28 -13.14 -9.79
C ASP A 57 -5.24 -12.65 -8.78
N ILE A 58 -3.95 -12.69 -9.15
CA ILE A 58 -2.87 -12.19 -8.32
C ILE A 58 -3.05 -10.69 -8.05
N LEU A 59 -3.29 -9.88 -9.09
CA LEU A 59 -3.44 -8.42 -8.93
C LEU A 59 -4.63 -8.04 -8.05
N VAL A 60 -5.79 -8.70 -8.21
CA VAL A 60 -6.93 -8.49 -7.33
C VAL A 60 -6.62 -8.93 -5.90
N CYS A 61 -5.91 -10.03 -5.72
CA CYS A 61 -5.47 -10.46 -4.38
C CYS A 61 -4.56 -9.42 -3.72
N LEU A 62 -3.60 -8.85 -4.46
CA LEU A 62 -2.72 -7.80 -3.95
C LEU A 62 -3.51 -6.55 -3.56
N ALA A 63 -4.39 -6.06 -4.44
CA ALA A 63 -5.22 -4.89 -4.14
C ALA A 63 -6.16 -5.13 -2.94
N GLY A 64 -6.79 -6.30 -2.91
CA GLY A 64 -7.66 -6.72 -1.82
C GLY A 64 -6.93 -6.82 -0.48
N LEU A 65 -5.76 -7.45 -0.46
CA LEU A 65 -4.91 -7.57 0.73
C LEU A 65 -4.48 -6.19 1.24
N GLY A 66 -4.11 -5.27 0.35
CA GLY A 66 -3.78 -3.89 0.70
C GLY A 66 -4.93 -3.19 1.40
N SER A 67 -6.13 -3.24 0.82
CA SER A 67 -7.33 -2.64 1.42
C SER A 67 -7.73 -3.30 2.75
N LEU A 68 -7.64 -4.64 2.85
CA LEU A 68 -7.86 -5.35 4.11
C LEU A 68 -6.85 -4.97 5.19
N LYS A 69 -5.57 -4.82 4.82
CA LYS A 69 -4.52 -4.35 5.75
C LYS A 69 -4.81 -2.94 6.24
N GLN A 70 -5.30 -2.04 5.38
CA GLN A 70 -5.65 -0.67 5.80
C GLN A 70 -6.85 -0.66 6.75
N ILE A 71 -7.87 -1.48 6.47
CA ILE A 71 -9.02 -1.69 7.38
C ILE A 71 -8.54 -2.21 8.74
N PHE A 72 -7.67 -3.23 8.73
CA PHE A 72 -7.08 -3.77 9.95
C PHE A 72 -6.28 -2.70 10.71
N TRP A 73 -5.51 -1.87 10.02
CA TRP A 73 -4.74 -0.80 10.64
C TRP A 73 -5.65 0.22 11.34
N VAL A 74 -6.70 0.72 10.69
CA VAL A 74 -7.54 1.77 11.29
C VAL A 74 -8.38 1.24 12.47
N ILE A 75 -8.80 -0.02 12.43
CA ILE A 75 -9.62 -0.64 13.49
C ILE A 75 -8.74 -1.16 14.63
N GLY A 76 -7.64 -1.83 14.27
CA GLY A 76 -6.87 -2.67 15.18
C GLY A 76 -5.56 -2.06 15.65
N ILE A 77 -5.03 -1.03 15.00
CA ILE A 77 -3.70 -0.48 15.29
C ILE A 77 -3.75 1.02 15.61
N SER A 78 -4.43 1.82 14.79
CA SER A 78 -4.48 3.27 14.94
C SER A 78 -5.11 3.65 16.28
N GLU A 79 -4.39 4.40 17.10
CA GLU A 79 -4.90 5.01 18.34
C GLU A 79 -5.29 6.49 18.14
N ASN A 80 -4.94 7.05 16.99
CA ASN A 80 -5.23 8.44 16.67
C ASN A 80 -6.57 8.56 15.96
N GLU A 81 -7.17 9.74 16.06
CA GLU A 81 -8.38 10.04 15.31
C GLU A 81 -8.13 9.94 13.80
N MET A 82 -9.17 9.52 13.10
CA MET A 82 -9.28 9.47 11.65
C MET A 82 -10.39 10.44 11.22
N PRO A 83 -10.08 11.74 11.01
CA PRO A 83 -11.05 12.69 10.49
C PRO A 83 -11.56 12.26 9.11
N THR A 84 -12.83 12.52 8.81
CA THR A 84 -13.47 12.10 7.55
C THR A 84 -12.73 12.59 6.30
N GLY A 85 -12.25 13.84 6.30
CA GLY A 85 -11.48 14.38 5.17
C GLY A 85 -10.22 13.55 4.89
N GLN A 86 -9.47 13.22 5.94
CA GLN A 86 -8.27 12.39 5.81
C GLN A 86 -8.61 10.96 5.41
N ALA A 87 -9.73 10.42 5.91
CA ALA A 87 -10.21 9.10 5.52
C ALA A 87 -10.46 9.03 4.01
N VAL A 88 -11.21 10.01 3.49
CA VAL A 88 -11.54 10.12 2.06
C VAL A 88 -10.27 10.32 1.22
N GLU A 89 -9.38 11.22 1.60
CA GLU A 89 -8.13 11.48 0.88
C GLU A 89 -7.26 10.22 0.74
N ILE A 90 -7.06 9.49 1.85
CA ILE A 90 -6.22 8.27 1.85
C ILE A 90 -6.87 7.18 1.01
N SER A 91 -8.18 6.96 1.15
CA SER A 91 -8.88 5.93 0.39
C SER A 91 -8.93 6.25 -1.11
N ILE A 92 -9.16 7.51 -1.49
CA ILE A 92 -9.11 7.93 -2.90
C ILE A 92 -7.72 7.71 -3.47
N ALA A 93 -6.66 8.12 -2.76
CA ALA A 93 -5.29 7.90 -3.23
C ALA A 93 -5.00 6.41 -3.45
N ASN A 94 -5.41 5.55 -2.51
CA ASN A 94 -5.28 4.09 -2.65
C ASN A 94 -6.01 3.57 -3.90
N THR A 95 -7.27 3.97 -4.08
CA THR A 95 -8.08 3.58 -5.24
C THR A 95 -7.48 4.06 -6.55
N VAL A 96 -6.90 5.26 -6.60
CA VAL A 96 -6.24 5.79 -7.79
C VAL A 96 -5.01 4.93 -8.15
N PHE A 97 -4.12 4.67 -7.20
CA PHE A 97 -2.93 3.83 -7.47
C PHE A 97 -3.31 2.39 -7.87
N ALA A 98 -4.29 1.79 -7.19
CA ALA A 98 -4.78 0.46 -7.54
C ALA A 98 -5.42 0.41 -8.93
N SER A 99 -6.19 1.45 -9.30
CA SER A 99 -6.80 1.55 -10.62
C SER A 99 -5.75 1.76 -11.72
N ILE A 100 -4.74 2.61 -11.48
CA ILE A 100 -3.59 2.76 -12.38
C ILE A 100 -2.91 1.40 -12.62
N ASN A 101 -2.72 0.61 -11.56
CA ASN A 101 -2.15 -0.74 -11.69
C ASN A 101 -3.05 -1.65 -12.57
N ALA A 102 -4.37 -1.64 -12.38
CA ALA A 102 -5.28 -2.42 -13.23
C ALA A 102 -5.22 -2.00 -14.72
N PHE A 103 -5.10 -0.69 -14.99
CA PHE A 103 -4.93 -0.17 -16.35
C PHE A 103 -3.57 -0.55 -16.95
N LEU A 104 -2.48 -0.37 -16.19
CA LEU A 104 -1.13 -0.73 -16.64
C LEU A 104 -1.03 -2.21 -16.93
N ALA A 105 -1.57 -3.08 -16.08
CA ALA A 105 -1.58 -4.52 -16.29
C ALA A 105 -2.34 -4.91 -17.56
N SER A 106 -3.52 -4.33 -17.77
CA SER A 106 -4.31 -4.55 -18.99
C SER A 106 -3.53 -4.11 -20.23
N TRP A 107 -2.92 -2.92 -20.20
CA TRP A 107 -2.15 -2.39 -21.33
C TRP A 107 -0.86 -3.16 -21.60
N ALA A 108 -0.11 -3.54 -20.57
CA ALA A 108 1.14 -4.30 -20.68
C ALA A 108 0.90 -5.67 -21.32
N MET A 109 -0.13 -6.40 -20.87
CA MET A 109 -0.48 -7.69 -21.45
C MET A 109 -0.99 -7.57 -22.89
N SER A 110 -1.67 -6.48 -23.21
CA SER A 110 -2.11 -6.20 -24.57
C SER A 110 -0.92 -5.97 -25.51
N SER A 111 0.05 -5.18 -25.05
CA SER A 111 1.28 -4.91 -25.80
C SER A 111 2.11 -6.18 -26.01
N LEU A 112 2.14 -7.07 -25.01
CA LEU A 112 2.82 -8.36 -25.11
C LEU A 112 2.11 -9.32 -26.08
N ALA A 113 0.78 -9.41 -26.01
CA ALA A 113 -0.01 -10.26 -26.90
C ALA A 113 0.16 -9.84 -28.37
N THR A 114 0.12 -8.53 -28.67
CA THR A 114 0.34 -8.01 -30.03
C THR A 114 1.76 -8.26 -30.53
N SER A 115 2.78 -8.14 -29.68
CA SER A 115 4.18 -8.32 -30.10
C SER A 115 4.62 -9.77 -30.26
N THR A 116 4.00 -10.71 -29.54
CA THR A 116 4.39 -12.13 -29.54
C THR A 116 3.41 -13.05 -30.26
N GLY A 117 2.17 -12.59 -30.52
CA GLY A 117 1.09 -13.41 -31.05
C GLY A 117 0.58 -14.50 -30.09
N LEU A 118 1.07 -14.52 -28.84
CA LEU A 118 0.66 -15.48 -27.82
C LEU A 118 -0.69 -15.07 -27.20
N LEU A 119 -1.63 -16.01 -27.19
CA LEU A 119 -2.88 -15.87 -26.44
C LEU A 119 -2.62 -16.05 -24.94
N LEU A 120 -3.46 -15.43 -24.13
CA LEU A 120 -3.44 -15.60 -22.67
C LEU A 120 -3.66 -17.07 -22.31
N SER A 121 -2.77 -17.64 -21.50
CA SER A 121 -2.83 -19.03 -21.06
C SER A 121 -3.77 -19.18 -19.86
N ASP A 122 -4.56 -20.27 -19.83
CA ASP A 122 -5.26 -20.76 -18.64
C ASP A 122 -4.27 -21.46 -17.69
N ALA A 123 -3.31 -20.69 -17.20
CA ALA A 123 -2.34 -21.17 -16.21
C ALA A 123 -2.91 -21.03 -14.79
N SER A 124 -2.49 -21.92 -13.89
CA SER A 124 -2.71 -21.74 -12.45
C SER A 124 -1.81 -20.64 -11.88
N VAL A 125 -2.18 -20.06 -10.73
CA VAL A 125 -1.37 -19.04 -10.02
C VAL A 125 0.07 -19.53 -9.79
N THR A 126 0.26 -20.77 -9.37
CA THR A 126 1.59 -21.35 -9.14
C THR A 126 2.41 -21.42 -10.43
N GLN A 127 1.77 -21.73 -11.55
CA GLN A 127 2.44 -21.78 -12.85
C GLN A 127 2.78 -20.37 -13.36
N GLU A 128 1.92 -19.38 -13.14
CA GLU A 128 2.20 -17.99 -13.48
C GLU A 128 3.39 -17.44 -12.69
N LEU A 129 3.42 -17.67 -11.38
CA LEU A 129 4.53 -17.23 -10.53
C LEU A 129 5.84 -17.95 -10.89
N SER A 130 5.81 -19.23 -11.27
CA SER A 130 7.04 -19.95 -11.66
C SER A 130 7.60 -19.50 -13.01
N LYS A 131 6.74 -19.12 -13.95
CA LYS A 131 7.14 -18.63 -15.28
C LYS A 131 7.55 -17.16 -15.26
N ASN A 132 6.99 -16.36 -14.36
CA ASN A 132 7.23 -14.93 -14.29
C ASN A 132 8.00 -14.57 -13.01
N PRO A 133 9.35 -14.61 -13.03
CA PRO A 133 10.18 -14.33 -11.85
C PRO A 133 10.03 -12.88 -11.35
N ILE A 134 9.72 -11.93 -12.24
CA ILE A 134 9.47 -10.54 -11.87
C ILE A 134 8.19 -10.43 -11.06
N LEU A 135 7.11 -11.10 -11.49
CA LEU A 135 5.85 -11.15 -10.74
C LEU A 135 6.02 -11.87 -9.40
N ALA A 136 6.76 -12.97 -9.37
CA ALA A 136 7.06 -13.68 -8.12
C ALA A 136 7.84 -12.80 -7.13
N ALA A 137 8.87 -12.09 -7.60
CA ALA A 137 9.61 -11.14 -6.79
C ALA A 137 8.72 -10.00 -6.29
N ALA A 138 7.85 -9.46 -7.16
CA ALA A 138 6.89 -8.42 -6.78
C ALA A 138 5.94 -8.89 -5.67
N VAL A 139 5.36 -10.09 -5.79
CA VAL A 139 4.50 -10.68 -4.74
C VAL A 139 5.28 -10.86 -3.43
N ALA A 140 6.51 -11.38 -3.49
CA ALA A 140 7.34 -11.57 -2.30
C ALA A 140 7.67 -10.25 -1.59
N VAL A 141 8.10 -9.23 -2.34
CA VAL A 141 8.41 -7.90 -1.79
C VAL A 141 7.14 -7.21 -1.27
N TYR A 142 6.00 -7.40 -1.94
CA TYR A 142 4.71 -6.89 -1.48
C TYR A 142 4.36 -7.43 -0.08
N VAL A 143 4.40 -8.75 0.08
CA VAL A 143 4.10 -9.41 1.37
C VAL A 143 5.09 -8.95 2.44
N LEU A 144 6.39 -8.88 2.10
CA LEU A 144 7.41 -8.40 3.02
C LEU A 144 7.16 -6.95 3.47
N GLY A 145 6.80 -6.05 2.55
CA GLY A 145 6.48 -4.66 2.87
C GLY A 145 5.27 -4.54 3.81
N ILE A 146 4.21 -5.31 3.55
CA ILE A 146 3.03 -5.39 4.43
C ILE A 146 3.41 -5.88 5.83
N VAL A 147 4.25 -6.94 5.92
CA VAL A 147 4.72 -7.48 7.20
C VAL A 147 5.56 -6.45 7.95
N ILE A 148 6.53 -5.82 7.30
CA ILE A 148 7.39 -4.80 7.91
C ILE A 148 6.56 -3.64 8.48
N GLU A 149 5.63 -3.10 7.68
CA GLU A 149 4.77 -2.00 8.11
C GLU A 149 3.87 -2.42 9.27
N THR A 150 3.18 -3.56 9.15
CA THR A 150 2.20 -4.00 10.16
C THR A 150 2.87 -4.40 11.47
N VAL A 151 3.96 -5.16 11.41
CA VAL A 151 4.68 -5.63 12.61
C VAL A 151 5.34 -4.46 13.35
N SER A 152 5.96 -3.52 12.64
CA SER A 152 6.57 -2.35 13.30
C SER A 152 5.52 -1.51 14.03
N GLU A 153 4.35 -1.31 13.42
CA GLU A 153 3.25 -0.60 14.07
C GLU A 153 2.70 -1.35 15.30
N LEU A 154 2.56 -2.68 15.23
CA LEU A 154 2.14 -3.50 16.38
C LEU A 154 3.15 -3.46 17.52
N GLN A 155 4.44 -3.54 17.22
CA GLN A 155 5.53 -3.40 18.18
C GLN A 155 5.43 -2.05 18.92
N ARG A 156 5.24 -0.97 18.16
CA ARG A 156 5.09 0.39 18.71
C ARG A 156 3.82 0.54 19.54
N LYS A 157 2.69 0.01 19.07
CA LYS A 157 1.41 0.02 19.81
C LYS A 157 1.55 -0.69 21.15
N THR A 158 2.18 -1.87 21.16
CA THR A 158 2.37 -2.67 22.37
C THR A 158 3.24 -1.92 23.38
N PHE A 159 4.32 -1.26 22.93
CA PHE A 159 5.16 -0.44 23.80
C PHE A 159 4.40 0.74 24.41
N LYS A 160 3.60 1.46 23.60
CA LYS A 160 2.83 2.63 24.04
C LYS A 160 1.63 2.30 24.93
N ALA A 161 1.20 1.03 24.97
CA ALA A 161 0.12 0.57 25.84
C ALA A 161 0.53 0.49 27.33
N ASP A 162 1.83 0.38 27.64
CA ASP A 162 2.32 0.39 29.02
C ASP A 162 2.41 1.82 29.56
N ALA A 163 1.73 2.09 30.68
CA ALA A 163 1.75 3.37 31.37
C ALA A 163 3.17 3.84 31.76
N LYS A 164 4.11 2.91 32.00
CA LYS A 164 5.52 3.21 32.29
C LYS A 164 6.28 3.81 31.10
N ASN A 165 5.74 3.66 29.90
CA ASN A 165 6.30 4.17 28.65
C ASN A 165 5.63 5.47 28.18
N LYS A 166 4.71 6.03 28.98
CA LYS A 166 4.03 7.28 28.65
C LYS A 166 5.05 8.39 28.42
N GLY A 167 4.97 9.01 27.24
CA GLY A 167 5.87 10.07 26.83
C GLY A 167 7.30 9.61 26.55
N LYS A 168 7.57 8.31 26.31
CA LYS A 168 8.87 7.82 25.83
C LYS A 168 8.80 7.44 24.35
N PRO A 169 9.84 7.71 23.55
CA PRO A 169 9.89 7.27 22.16
C PRO A 169 10.14 5.76 22.09
N TYR A 170 9.57 5.09 21.08
CA TYR A 170 9.81 3.66 20.87
C TYR A 170 10.96 3.43 19.90
N ALA A 171 12.07 2.83 20.36
CA ALA A 171 13.23 2.53 19.52
C ALA A 171 13.65 1.05 19.54
N GLY A 172 12.76 0.17 20.01
CA GLY A 172 12.99 -1.28 19.99
C GLY A 172 12.60 -1.92 18.65
N GLY A 173 12.86 -3.23 18.53
CA GLY A 173 12.39 -4.02 17.39
C GLY A 173 12.84 -3.45 16.04
N LEU A 174 11.92 -3.36 15.09
CA LEU A 174 12.20 -2.84 13.75
C LEU A 174 12.57 -1.34 13.75
N PHE A 175 12.09 -0.57 14.73
CA PHE A 175 12.47 0.84 14.88
C PHE A 175 13.93 1.02 15.34
N GLY A 176 14.55 -0.02 15.90
CA GLY A 176 15.99 -0.03 16.19
C GLY A 176 16.86 -0.16 14.93
N VAL A 177 16.29 -0.60 13.81
CA VAL A 177 16.99 -0.72 12.51
C VAL A 177 16.82 0.54 11.67
N ALA A 178 15.62 1.13 11.65
CA ALA A 178 15.34 2.37 10.94
C ALA A 178 14.26 3.21 11.62
N ARG A 179 14.48 4.53 11.70
CA ARG A 179 13.56 5.50 12.33
C ARG A 179 12.12 5.47 11.80
N HIS A 180 11.97 5.23 10.50
CA HIS A 180 10.67 5.19 9.82
C HIS A 180 10.49 3.88 9.06
N VAL A 181 10.79 2.77 9.73
CA VAL A 181 10.70 1.43 9.14
C VAL A 181 9.29 1.10 8.61
N ASN A 182 8.25 1.63 9.25
CA ASN A 182 6.86 1.53 8.81
C ASN A 182 6.64 2.24 7.46
N TYR A 183 7.20 3.44 7.24
CA TYR A 183 7.12 4.15 5.97
C TYR A 183 7.91 3.45 4.87
N GLY A 184 9.05 2.86 5.21
CA GLY A 184 9.81 2.00 4.31
C GLY A 184 9.00 0.78 3.87
N GLY A 185 8.36 0.09 4.82
CA GLY A 185 7.43 -1.00 4.53
C GLY A 185 6.29 -0.57 3.60
N HIS A 186 5.69 0.60 3.85
CA HIS A 186 4.64 1.16 3.02
C HIS A 186 5.07 1.41 1.57
N ALA A 187 6.19 2.11 1.38
CA ALA A 187 6.73 2.38 0.06
C ALA A 187 7.07 1.09 -0.69
N LEU A 188 7.60 0.07 0.02
CA LEU A 188 7.93 -1.23 -0.55
C LEU A 188 6.71 -1.95 -1.11
N TRP A 189 5.64 -2.12 -0.33
CA TRP A 189 4.49 -2.89 -0.84
C TRP A 189 3.70 -2.14 -1.92
N GLN A 190 3.63 -0.80 -1.85
CA GLN A 190 3.02 0.00 -2.92
C GLN A 190 3.85 -0.07 -4.22
N GLY A 191 5.17 0.07 -4.13
CA GLY A 191 6.06 -0.08 -5.28
C GLY A 191 6.02 -1.50 -5.85
N ALA A 192 5.96 -2.53 -5.01
CA ALA A 192 5.85 -3.91 -5.44
C ALA A 192 4.51 -4.22 -6.12
N ASN A 193 3.41 -3.61 -5.68
CA ASN A 193 2.12 -3.71 -6.37
C ASN A 193 2.20 -3.13 -7.80
N ALA A 194 2.84 -1.96 -7.93
CA ALA A 194 3.09 -1.36 -9.24
C ALA A 194 4.05 -2.19 -10.09
N MET A 195 5.03 -2.87 -9.47
CA MET A 195 5.92 -3.82 -10.14
C MET A 195 5.15 -5.00 -10.73
N ALA A 196 4.22 -5.57 -9.96
CA ALA A 196 3.39 -6.67 -10.41
C ALA A 196 2.53 -6.28 -11.62
N ALA A 197 2.03 -5.04 -11.66
CA ALA A 197 1.15 -4.53 -12.70
C ALA A 197 1.87 -4.01 -13.96
N GLY A 198 2.98 -3.29 -13.78
CA GLY A 198 3.60 -2.51 -14.86
C GLY A 198 5.13 -2.60 -14.88
N GLY A 199 5.73 -3.57 -14.18
CA GLY A 199 7.16 -3.82 -14.18
C GLY A 199 8.00 -2.83 -13.37
N LEU A 200 9.33 -2.96 -13.50
CA LEU A 200 10.29 -2.28 -12.63
C LEU A 200 10.23 -0.74 -12.70
N ALA A 201 9.94 -0.16 -13.86
CA ALA A 201 9.81 1.30 -14.00
C ALA A 201 8.64 1.84 -13.15
N SER A 202 7.49 1.16 -13.19
CA SER A 202 6.32 1.48 -12.37
C SER A 202 6.64 1.32 -10.88
N ALA A 203 7.41 0.29 -10.53
CA ALA A 203 7.88 0.06 -9.16
C ALA A 203 8.72 1.22 -8.64
N ILE A 204 9.72 1.65 -9.40
CA ILE A 204 10.60 2.77 -9.03
C ILE A 204 9.78 4.04 -8.90
N ALA A 205 8.90 4.35 -9.85
CA ALA A 205 8.07 5.55 -9.80
C ALA A 205 7.20 5.61 -8.54
N VAL A 206 6.48 4.53 -8.23
CA VAL A 206 5.59 4.48 -7.06
C VAL A 206 6.38 4.45 -5.74
N PHE A 207 7.46 3.68 -5.67
CA PHE A 207 8.34 3.65 -4.50
C PHE A 207 8.94 5.04 -4.22
N SER A 208 9.46 5.71 -5.25
CA SER A 208 10.01 7.07 -5.15
C SER A 208 8.94 8.08 -4.76
N PHE A 209 7.73 7.97 -5.31
CA PHE A 209 6.61 8.85 -4.95
C PHE A 209 6.29 8.75 -3.46
N PHE A 210 6.06 7.55 -2.93
CA PHE A 210 5.72 7.38 -1.51
C PHE A 210 6.88 7.75 -0.59
N THR A 211 8.11 7.38 -0.95
CA THR A 211 9.31 7.79 -0.22
C THR A 211 9.44 9.30 -0.14
N TYR A 212 9.29 10.00 -1.27
CA TYR A 212 9.30 11.46 -1.32
C TYR A 212 8.16 12.07 -0.51
N ALA A 213 6.94 11.56 -0.64
CA ALA A 213 5.78 12.04 0.10
C ALA A 213 5.99 11.91 1.62
N PHE A 214 6.61 10.83 2.08
CA PHE A 214 6.95 10.64 3.49
C PHE A 214 8.06 11.57 3.95
N ILE A 215 9.11 11.79 3.16
CA ILE A 215 10.21 12.69 3.52
C ILE A 215 9.76 14.15 3.55
N SER A 216 8.94 14.58 2.60
CA SER A 216 8.51 15.97 2.46
C SER A 216 7.38 16.35 3.41
N ASN A 217 6.46 15.43 3.69
CA ASN A 217 5.27 15.72 4.50
C ASN A 217 5.33 15.01 5.85
N SER A 218 5.66 13.71 5.84
CA SER A 218 5.49 12.87 7.03
C SER A 218 6.50 13.12 8.13
N ILE A 219 7.77 12.95 7.78
CA ILE A 219 8.89 13.00 8.69
C ILE A 219 9.04 14.39 9.37
N PRO A 220 8.91 15.53 8.68
CA PRO A 220 9.12 16.85 9.32
C PRO A 220 8.14 17.12 10.47
N VAL A 221 6.89 16.67 10.35
CA VAL A 221 5.90 16.79 11.44
C VAL A 221 6.25 15.87 12.61
N LEU A 222 6.84 14.69 12.34
CA LEU A 222 7.35 13.81 13.42
C LEU A 222 8.50 14.47 14.15
N ASP A 223 9.49 14.96 13.41
CA ASP A 223 10.68 15.59 13.98
C ASP A 223 10.34 16.85 14.78
N LYS A 224 9.40 17.68 14.30
CA LYS A 224 8.91 18.85 15.04
C LYS A 224 8.25 18.46 16.37
N TYR A 225 7.34 17.48 16.34
CA TYR A 225 6.67 17.01 17.55
C TYR A 225 7.67 16.48 18.59
N CYS A 226 8.67 15.72 18.15
CA CYS A 226 9.66 15.13 19.06
C CYS A 226 10.65 16.17 19.61
N SER A 227 11.01 17.19 18.83
CA SER A 227 11.87 18.28 19.31
C SER A 227 11.16 19.19 20.33
N GLU A 228 9.86 19.45 20.15
CA GLU A 228 9.07 20.29 21.07
C GLU A 228 8.73 19.57 22.40
N SER A 229 8.64 18.24 22.38
CA SER A 229 8.27 17.41 23.53
C SER A 229 9.38 17.22 24.59
N HIS A 230 10.47 18.02 24.56
CA HIS A 230 11.58 17.98 25.51
C HIS A 230 12.36 16.65 25.58
N PHE A 231 12.53 15.93 24.47
CA PHE A 231 13.46 14.80 24.38
C PHE A 231 14.93 15.25 24.23
N PHE A 232 15.35 16.25 25.01
CA PHE A 232 16.74 16.71 25.06
C PHE A 232 17.63 15.61 25.62
N GLY A 233 18.53 15.07 24.79
CA GLY A 233 19.60 14.14 25.22
C GLY A 233 19.44 12.68 24.78
N VAL A 234 18.34 12.31 24.12
CA VAL A 234 18.26 11.01 23.41
C VAL A 234 18.89 11.20 22.03
N PRO A 235 19.82 10.34 21.57
CA PRO A 235 20.41 10.46 20.24
C PRO A 235 19.31 10.66 19.19
N LEU A 236 19.49 11.60 18.26
CA LEU A 236 18.56 11.93 17.15
C LEU A 236 18.12 10.71 16.31
N ILE A 237 18.82 9.59 16.46
CA ILE A 237 18.52 8.27 15.88
C ILE A 237 17.27 7.61 16.51
N VAL A 238 16.86 8.01 17.71
CA VAL A 238 15.92 7.27 18.57
C VAL A 238 14.60 8.02 18.80
N ALA A 239 14.57 9.33 18.60
CA ALA A 239 13.48 10.18 19.10
C ALA A 239 12.22 10.27 18.21
N ALA A 240 12.21 9.73 16.98
CA ALA A 240 11.16 10.01 15.99
C ALA A 240 10.08 8.92 15.81
N SER A 241 9.68 8.21 16.89
CA SER A 241 8.73 7.09 16.83
C SER A 241 7.76 6.98 18.02
#